data_AF-A0A2J9VJK5-F1
#
_entry.id   AF-A0A2J9VJK5-F1
#
_cell.length_a   1.000
_cell.length_b   1.000
_cell.length_c   1.000
_cell.angle_alpha   90.00
_cell.angle_beta   90.00
_cell.angle_gamma   90.00
#
_symmetry.space_group_name_H-M   'P 1'
#
loop_
_entity.id
_entity.type
_entity.pdbx_description
1 polymer ?
#
loop_
_entity_poly.entity_id
_entity_poly.type
_entity_poly.pdbx_seq_one_letter_code
_entity_poly.pdbx_strand_id
1 'polypeptide(L)'
;MHIKKVGLLLAFTLAGCQSPEVVDAGYTYVPKQLHSSVIEYLKSEEFTNLSSPEESYYFNESESLVEVTLNAETDMMFVTPYLRNDLLNALCSGDDEWSIFMRNTGLGVKYILRDSLKRKQIGPWNTDACEYLEKNKSSSA
;
A
#
# COMPACT_ATOMS: atom_id res chain seq x y z
N MET A 1 14.78 22.23 61.59
CA MET A 1 14.90 23.17 60.45
C MET A 1 15.80 22.52 59.40
N HIS A 2 15.21 21.80 58.45
CA HIS A 2 15.89 21.17 57.32
C HIS A 2 15.12 21.49 56.04
N ILE A 3 15.86 21.97 55.05
CA ILE A 3 15.39 22.52 53.79
C ILE A 3 15.53 21.44 52.70
N LYS A 4 14.48 21.37 51.86
CA LYS A 4 14.41 20.84 50.48
C LYS A 4 14.72 19.36 50.25
N LYS A 5 13.74 18.70 49.63
CA LYS A 5 13.85 18.18 48.25
C LYS A 5 12.44 18.13 47.65
N VAL A 6 12.13 19.12 46.80
CA VAL A 6 11.00 19.02 45.86
C VAL A 6 11.46 18.04 44.79
N GLY A 7 11.06 16.78 44.94
CA GLY A 7 11.20 15.78 43.90
C GLY A 7 10.21 16.12 42.80
N LEU A 8 10.71 16.81 41.77
CA LEU A 8 10.07 16.94 40.47
C LEU A 8 9.94 15.52 39.89
N LEU A 9 8.82 14.85 40.19
CA LEU A 9 8.39 13.66 39.48
C LEU A 9 8.06 14.13 38.06
N LEU A 10 9.07 14.01 37.19
CA LEU A 10 8.92 14.02 35.75
C LEU A 10 7.80 13.04 35.41
N ALA A 11 6.63 13.60 35.11
CA ALA A 11 5.63 12.90 34.33
C ALA A 11 6.31 12.54 33.02
N PHE A 12 6.77 11.29 32.92
CA PHE A 12 6.98 10.67 31.64
C PHE A 12 5.64 10.71 30.95
N THR A 13 5.41 11.75 30.16
CA THR A 13 4.48 11.68 29.05
C THR A 13 4.95 10.46 28.27
N LEU A 14 4.23 9.36 28.42
CA LEU A 14 4.19 8.29 27.44
C LEU A 14 3.83 8.99 26.14
N ALA A 15 4.83 9.48 25.41
CA ALA A 15 4.72 9.68 23.99
C ALA A 15 4.33 8.30 23.50
N GLY A 16 3.03 8.13 23.25
CA GLY A 16 2.52 6.94 22.63
C GLY A 16 3.35 6.76 21.38
N CYS A 17 4.07 5.65 21.28
CA CYS A 17 4.38 5.10 19.98
C CYS A 17 3.01 4.88 19.34
N GLN A 18 2.49 5.88 18.62
CA GLN A 18 1.46 5.67 17.62
C GLN A 18 2.12 4.73 16.62
N SER A 19 1.90 3.42 16.83
CA SER A 19 2.09 2.46 15.77
C SER A 19 1.34 3.02 14.56
N PRO A 20 1.99 3.17 13.39
CA PRO A 20 1.29 3.69 12.21
C PRO A 20 0.01 2.86 12.03
N GLU A 21 -1.14 3.53 12.10
CA GLU A 21 -2.45 2.89 11.93
C GLU A 21 -2.41 2.06 10.64
N VAL A 22 -2.70 0.78 10.78
CA VAL A 22 -2.73 -0.14 9.64
C VAL A 22 -4.02 0.15 8.88
N VAL A 23 -3.89 0.76 7.70
CA VAL A 23 -4.99 1.24 6.84
C VAL A 23 -5.97 0.13 6.40
N ASP A 24 -5.63 -1.14 6.58
CA ASP A 24 -6.49 -2.29 6.20
C ASP A 24 -7.63 -2.58 7.18
N ALA A 25 -7.71 -1.93 8.34
CA ALA A 25 -8.74 -2.26 9.34
C ALA A 25 -10.14 -1.73 8.93
N GLY A 26 -10.73 -2.28 7.87
CA GLY A 26 -12.12 -1.99 7.45
C GLY A 26 -12.34 -1.79 5.94
N TYR A 27 -11.28 -1.68 5.14
CA TYR A 27 -11.41 -1.59 3.70
C TYR A 27 -11.69 -2.98 3.08
N THR A 28 -12.71 -3.05 2.21
CA THR A 28 -13.02 -4.25 1.42
C THR A 28 -12.90 -3.91 -0.05
N TYR A 29 -12.05 -4.64 -0.77
CA TYR A 29 -11.87 -4.46 -2.21
C TYR A 29 -13.13 -4.85 -2.98
N VAL A 30 -13.53 -3.99 -3.90
CA VAL A 30 -14.60 -4.23 -4.86
C VAL A 30 -14.05 -3.98 -6.27
N PRO A 31 -13.99 -5.01 -7.14
CA PRO A 31 -13.59 -4.84 -8.54
C PRO A 31 -14.42 -3.76 -9.24
N LYS A 32 -13.74 -2.87 -9.97
CA LYS A 32 -14.40 -1.88 -10.83
C LYS A 32 -14.56 -2.44 -12.23
N GLN A 33 -15.64 -2.07 -12.92
CA GLN A 33 -15.76 -2.34 -14.34
C GLN A 33 -14.78 -1.46 -15.11
N LEU A 34 -13.81 -2.09 -15.79
CA LEU A 34 -12.84 -1.39 -16.61
C LEU A 34 -13.39 -1.11 -18.01
N HIS A 35 -12.95 -0.02 -18.60
CA HIS A 35 -13.21 0.27 -20.01
C HIS A 35 -12.51 -0.76 -20.92
N SER A 36 -13.10 -1.11 -22.06
CA SER A 36 -12.54 -2.14 -22.96
C SER A 36 -11.12 -1.83 -23.41
N SER A 37 -10.82 -0.57 -23.70
CA SER A 37 -9.46 -0.14 -24.08
C SER A 37 -8.42 -0.37 -22.98
N VAL A 38 -8.82 -0.30 -21.71
CA VAL A 38 -7.94 -0.59 -20.57
C VAL A 38 -7.66 -2.10 -20.51
N ILE A 39 -8.70 -2.92 -20.69
CA ILE A 39 -8.58 -4.38 -20.74
C ILE A 39 -7.69 -4.82 -21.91
N GLU A 40 -7.87 -4.23 -23.09
CA GLU A 40 -7.05 -4.49 -24.28
C GLU A 40 -5.59 -4.14 -24.03
N TYR A 41 -5.31 -2.98 -23.44
CA TYR A 41 -3.95 -2.59 -23.06
C TYR A 41 -3.33 -3.58 -22.06
N LEU A 42 -4.03 -3.95 -20.99
CA LEU A 42 -3.53 -4.88 -19.97
C LEU A 42 -3.31 -6.31 -20.49
N LYS A 43 -3.89 -6.66 -21.64
CA LYS A 43 -3.67 -7.93 -22.35
C LYS A 43 -2.62 -7.83 -23.45
N SER A 44 -2.15 -6.63 -23.77
CA SER A 44 -1.20 -6.41 -24.85
C SER A 44 0.19 -6.94 -24.50
N GLU A 45 0.97 -7.26 -25.53
CA GLU A 45 2.38 -7.64 -25.35
C GLU A 45 3.18 -6.52 -24.67
N GLU A 46 2.84 -5.26 -24.96
CA GLU A 46 3.46 -4.07 -24.36
C GLU A 46 3.40 -4.13 -22.83
N PHE A 47 2.22 -4.41 -22.26
CA PHE A 47 2.06 -4.52 -20.82
C PHE A 47 2.76 -5.76 -20.25
N THR A 48 2.61 -6.92 -20.90
CA THR A 48 3.21 -8.17 -20.38
C THR A 48 4.74 -8.13 -20.38
N ASN A 49 5.34 -7.40 -21.32
CA ASN A 49 6.79 -7.25 -21.47
C ASN A 49 7.41 -6.24 -20.47
N LEU A 50 6.60 -5.58 -19.64
CA LEU A 50 7.11 -4.78 -18.51
C LEU A 50 7.78 -5.65 -17.43
N SER A 51 7.51 -6.96 -17.43
CA SER A 51 8.06 -7.88 -16.43
C SER A 51 9.57 -8.09 -16.60
N SER A 52 10.30 -8.07 -15.49
CA SER A 52 11.71 -8.42 -15.32
C SER A 52 11.88 -9.56 -14.31
N PRO A 53 13.12 -10.06 -14.07
CA PRO A 53 13.39 -10.99 -12.97
C PRO A 53 13.02 -10.43 -11.57
N GLU A 54 13.16 -9.12 -11.37
CA GLU A 54 12.92 -8.41 -10.10
C GLU A 54 11.44 -8.03 -9.92
N GLU A 55 10.71 -7.80 -11.00
CA GLU A 55 9.32 -7.33 -10.96
C GLU A 55 8.48 -7.99 -12.03
N SER A 56 7.29 -8.52 -11.71
CA SER A 56 6.39 -9.07 -12.73
C SER A 56 4.95 -8.63 -12.56
N TYR A 57 4.26 -8.50 -13.70
CA TYR A 57 2.90 -7.99 -13.79
C TYR A 57 1.96 -9.07 -14.32
N TYR A 58 0.87 -9.32 -13.61
CA TYR A 58 -0.18 -10.25 -14.05
C TYR A 58 -1.55 -9.59 -13.94
N PHE A 59 -2.28 -9.52 -15.04
CA PHE A 59 -3.64 -9.00 -15.05
C PHE A 59 -4.67 -10.11 -14.84
N ASN A 60 -5.40 -10.05 -13.71
CA ASN A 60 -6.59 -10.84 -13.47
C ASN A 60 -7.83 -10.06 -13.90
N GLU A 61 -8.31 -10.35 -15.11
CA GLU A 61 -9.48 -9.70 -15.70
C GLU A 61 -10.75 -9.87 -14.86
N SER A 62 -10.97 -11.06 -14.29
CA SER A 62 -12.17 -11.36 -13.51
C SER A 62 -12.28 -10.55 -12.22
N GLU A 63 -11.13 -10.09 -11.70
CA GLU A 63 -11.05 -9.26 -10.50
C GLU A 63 -10.73 -7.80 -10.83
N SER A 64 -10.54 -7.46 -12.11
CA SER A 64 -10.07 -6.14 -12.57
C SER A 64 -8.86 -5.66 -11.76
N LEU A 65 -7.88 -6.56 -11.60
CA LEU A 65 -6.77 -6.45 -10.68
C LEU A 65 -5.45 -6.76 -11.39
N VAL A 66 -4.44 -5.94 -11.20
CA VAL A 66 -3.05 -6.29 -11.53
C VAL A 66 -2.34 -6.77 -10.27
N GLU A 67 -1.74 -7.96 -10.36
CA GLU A 67 -0.78 -8.45 -9.40
C GLU A 67 0.62 -8.01 -9.79
N VAL A 68 1.28 -7.24 -8.93
CA VAL A 68 2.68 -6.83 -9.09
C VAL A 68 3.52 -7.66 -8.13
N THR A 69 4.34 -8.55 -8.65
CA THR A 69 5.25 -9.36 -7.83
C THR A 69 6.62 -8.70 -7.78
N LEU A 70 7.07 -8.33 -6.59
CA LEU A 70 8.41 -7.79 -6.35
C LEU A 70 9.28 -8.89 -5.73
N ASN A 71 10.30 -9.33 -6.46
CA ASN A 71 11.27 -10.32 -6.02
C ASN A 71 12.44 -9.60 -5.34
N ALA A 72 12.63 -9.86 -4.04
CA ALA A 72 13.71 -9.30 -3.25
C ALA A 72 14.79 -10.36 -2.98
N GLU A 73 16.04 -9.92 -2.92
CA GLU A 73 17.15 -10.73 -2.39
C GLU A 73 16.90 -11.05 -0.90
N THR A 74 17.45 -12.19 -0.46
CA THR A 74 17.19 -12.87 0.84
C THR A 74 17.42 -12.01 2.09
N ASP A 75 18.00 -10.83 1.93
CA ASP A 75 18.51 -9.97 3.00
C ASP A 75 17.68 -8.69 3.16
N MET A 76 16.76 -8.42 2.24
CA MET A 76 15.85 -7.28 2.35
C MET A 76 14.79 -7.57 3.40
N MET A 77 15.05 -7.11 4.63
CA MET A 77 14.10 -7.14 5.72
C MET A 77 12.85 -6.35 5.28
N PHE A 78 11.76 -7.05 4.95
CA PHE A 78 10.48 -6.41 4.61
C PHE A 78 9.99 -5.56 5.79
N VAL A 79 10.25 -4.25 5.75
CA VAL A 79 9.66 -3.30 6.69
C VAL A 79 8.22 -3.04 6.26
N THR A 80 7.36 -4.03 6.51
CA THR A 80 6.04 -4.13 5.90
C THR A 80 5.06 -2.99 6.18
N PRO A 81 5.04 -2.34 7.37
CA PRO A 81 4.10 -1.25 7.59
C PRO A 81 4.46 0.02 6.80
N TYR A 82 5.75 0.35 6.69
CA TYR A 82 6.20 1.54 5.97
C TYR A 82 6.01 1.37 4.46
N LEU A 83 6.50 0.25 3.90
CA LEU A 83 6.32 -0.04 2.49
C LEU A 83 4.84 -0.10 2.08
N ARG A 84 3.97 -0.66 2.95
CA ARG A 84 2.51 -0.66 2.74
C ARG A 84 1.97 0.77 2.61
N ASN A 85 2.32 1.64 3.56
CA ASN A 85 1.84 3.02 3.56
C ASN A 85 2.41 3.80 2.36
N ASP A 86 3.66 3.55 1.98
CA ASP A 86 4.28 4.19 0.82
C ASP A 86 3.59 3.77 -0.48
N LEU A 87 3.28 2.47 -0.66
CA LEU A 87 2.55 1.98 -1.82
C LEU A 87 1.11 2.51 -1.88
N LEU A 88 0.42 2.58 -0.75
CA LEU A 88 -0.93 3.15 -0.70
C LEU A 88 -0.91 4.67 -0.96
N ASN A 89 0.07 5.39 -0.40
CA ASN A 89 0.25 6.82 -0.68
C ASN A 89 0.61 7.06 -2.15
N ALA A 90 1.44 6.20 -2.76
CA ALA A 90 1.74 6.27 -4.19
C ALA A 90 0.46 6.10 -5.01
N LEU A 91 -0.36 5.08 -4.71
CA LEU A 91 -1.67 4.91 -5.35
C LEU A 91 -2.53 6.18 -5.22
N CYS A 92 -2.59 6.80 -4.04
CA CYS A 92 -3.53 7.89 -3.78
C CYS A 92 -3.05 9.29 -4.20
N SER A 93 -1.75 9.54 -4.18
CA SER A 93 -1.17 10.87 -4.42
C SER A 93 0.08 10.87 -5.29
N GLY A 94 0.52 9.72 -5.81
CA GLY A 94 1.68 9.64 -6.70
C GLY A 94 1.38 10.23 -8.08
N ASP A 95 2.32 11.02 -8.60
CA ASP A 95 2.23 11.67 -9.92
C ASP A 95 2.90 10.87 -11.04
N ASP A 96 3.35 9.64 -10.75
CA ASP A 96 3.88 8.74 -11.76
C ASP A 96 2.75 8.20 -12.66
N GLU A 97 3.11 7.87 -13.91
CA GLU A 97 2.15 7.44 -14.93
C GLU A 97 1.36 6.21 -14.49
N TRP A 98 1.98 5.29 -13.74
CA TRP A 98 1.33 4.07 -13.26
C TRP A 98 0.27 4.39 -12.20
N SER A 99 0.60 5.20 -11.20
CA SER A 99 -0.35 5.65 -10.18
C SER A 99 -1.51 6.44 -10.78
N ILE A 100 -1.23 7.35 -11.72
CA ILE A 100 -2.26 8.10 -12.45
C ILE A 100 -3.16 7.17 -13.26
N PHE A 101 -2.58 6.20 -13.98
CA PHE A 101 -3.33 5.23 -14.77
C PHE A 101 -4.26 4.39 -13.90
N MET A 102 -3.78 3.84 -12.78
CA MET A 102 -4.62 3.10 -11.83
C MET A 102 -5.76 3.96 -11.31
N ARG A 103 -5.49 5.21 -10.93
CA ARG A 103 -6.52 6.12 -10.40
C ARG A 103 -7.60 6.46 -11.43
N ASN A 104 -7.20 6.76 -12.66
CA ASN A 104 -8.12 7.16 -13.72
C ASN A 104 -8.98 6.01 -14.24
N THR A 105 -8.48 4.77 -14.15
CA THR A 105 -9.17 3.59 -14.67
C THR A 105 -9.96 2.84 -13.61
N GLY A 106 -9.66 3.06 -12.32
CA GLY A 106 -10.23 2.27 -11.22
C GLY A 106 -9.64 0.86 -11.13
N LEU A 107 -8.54 0.58 -11.87
CA LEU A 107 -7.82 -0.68 -11.83
C LEU A 107 -7.33 -0.97 -10.41
N GLY A 108 -7.57 -2.20 -9.94
CA GLY A 108 -7.03 -2.65 -8.68
C GLY A 108 -5.54 -3.02 -8.80
N VAL A 109 -4.80 -2.89 -7.70
CA VAL A 109 -3.44 -3.40 -7.56
C VAL A 109 -3.29 -4.25 -6.30
N LYS A 110 -2.56 -5.36 -6.43
CA LYS A 110 -2.12 -6.22 -5.32
C LYS A 110 -0.63 -6.45 -5.45
N TYR A 111 0.12 -6.15 -4.40
CA TYR A 111 1.56 -6.37 -4.39
C TYR A 111 1.88 -7.70 -3.71
N ILE A 112 2.67 -8.53 -4.39
CA ILE A 112 3.21 -9.78 -3.88
C ILE A 112 4.70 -9.58 -3.64
N LEU A 113 5.09 -9.44 -2.38
CA LEU A 113 6.49 -9.37 -2.00
C LEU A 113 7.02 -10.80 -1.82
N ARG A 114 8.04 -11.18 -2.58
CA ARG A 114 8.61 -12.52 -2.55
C ARG A 114 10.12 -12.45 -2.33
N ASP A 115 10.60 -13.18 -1.33
CA ASP A 115 12.02 -13.55 -1.23
C ASP A 115 12.15 -15.09 -1.31
N SER A 116 13.35 -15.62 -1.11
CA SER A 116 13.60 -17.08 -1.15
C SER A 116 12.93 -17.86 -0.01
N LEU A 117 12.47 -17.19 1.05
CA LEU A 117 11.96 -17.78 2.29
C LEU A 117 10.48 -17.42 2.59
N LYS A 118 9.96 -16.34 2.00
CA LYS A 118 8.72 -15.69 2.40
C LYS A 118 7.98 -15.11 1.20
N ARG A 119 6.65 -15.14 1.30
CA ARG A 119 5.72 -14.43 0.42
C ARG A 119 4.78 -13.61 1.29
N LYS A 120 4.63 -12.32 1.00
CA LYS A 120 3.69 -11.43 1.65
C LYS A 120 2.82 -10.71 0.62
N GLN A 121 1.60 -10.42 1.01
CA GLN A 121 0.65 -9.69 0.16
C GLN A 121 0.32 -8.35 0.80
N ILE A 122 0.19 -7.32 -0.04
CA ILE A 122 -0.23 -5.96 0.32
C ILE A 122 -1.35 -5.55 -0.65
N GLY A 123 -2.42 -4.95 -0.12
CA GLY A 123 -3.67 -4.77 -0.85
C GLY A 123 -4.56 -6.02 -0.82
N PRO A 124 -5.48 -6.20 -1.79
CA PRO A 124 -5.67 -5.38 -2.99
C PRO A 124 -6.29 -4.01 -2.71
N TRP A 125 -5.95 -2.99 -3.50
CA TRP A 125 -6.52 -1.65 -3.42
C TRP A 125 -6.86 -1.09 -4.81
N ASN A 126 -7.86 -0.21 -4.87
CA ASN A 126 -8.11 0.68 -5.99
C ASN A 126 -8.33 2.11 -5.42
N THR A 127 -8.86 3.02 -6.22
CA THR A 127 -9.14 4.40 -5.77
C THR A 127 -10.04 4.53 -4.55
N ASP A 128 -10.93 3.57 -4.28
CA ASP A 128 -11.80 3.60 -3.10
C ASP A 128 -11.00 3.53 -1.79
N ALA A 129 -9.82 2.91 -1.82
CA ALA A 129 -8.91 2.86 -0.67
C ALA A 129 -8.40 4.26 -0.26
N CYS A 130 -8.34 5.20 -1.19
CA CYS A 130 -7.90 6.57 -0.93
C CYS A 130 -8.95 7.36 -0.14
N GLU A 131 -10.22 7.23 -0.52
CA GLU A 131 -11.32 7.83 0.25
C GLU A 131 -11.40 7.24 1.66
N TYR A 132 -11.14 5.94 1.80
CA TYR A 132 -11.05 5.28 3.09
C TYR A 132 -9.94 5.88 3.95
N LEU A 133 -8.76 6.10 3.36
CA LEU A 133 -7.62 6.71 4.06
C LEU A 133 -7.95 8.13 4.56
N GLU A 134 -8.61 8.96 3.76
CA GLU A 134 -8.99 10.33 4.14
C GLU A 134 -10.01 10.36 5.30
N LYS A 135 -11.00 9.47 5.27
CA LYS A 135 -12.02 9.35 6.34
C LYS A 135 -11.40 8.93 7.68
N ASN A 136 -10.37 8.09 7.65
CA ASN A 136 -9.70 7.65 8.88
C ASN A 136 -8.69 8.68 9.39
N LYS A 137 -7.99 9.43 8.52
CA LYS A 137 -7.15 10.56 8.93
C LYS A 137 -7.94 11.66 9.64
N SER A 138 -9.18 11.90 9.21
CA SER A 138 -10.06 12.94 9.80
C SER A 138 -10.75 12.52 11.11
N SER A 139 -10.74 11.22 11.45
CA SER A 139 -11.32 10.69 12.69
C SER A 139 -10.32 10.65 13.85
N SER A 140 -9.03 10.88 13.56
CA SER A 140 -7.92 10.84 14.52
C SER A 140 -7.36 12.23 14.89
N ALA A 141 -8.04 13.31 14.46
CA ALA A 141 -7.71 14.71 14.74
C ALA A 141 -8.69 15.34 15.74
#